data_AF-A0A4D7JT52-F1
#
_entry.id   AF-A0A4D7JT52-F1
#
_cell.length_a   1.000
_cell.length_b   1.000
_cell.length_c   1.000
_cell.angle_alpha   90.00
_cell.angle_beta   90.00
_cell.angle_gamma   90.00
#
_symmetry.space_group_name_H-M   'P 1'
#
loop_
_entity.id
_entity.type
_entity.pdbx_description
1 polymer ?
#
loop_
_entity_poly.entity_id
_entity_poly.type
_entity_poly.pdbx_seq_one_letter_code
_entity_poly.pdbx_strand_id
1 'polypeptide(L)'
;MKKKKFRRLTSDFEVKEKIILRDFLAMERTTLANERTFFSYIRTGLYLTIAGVGIMELENLETLKWLAFVLFVISAFLISFGFIRYNIVQKKLNRFYDRVEVEKINETDKSME
;
A
#
# COMPACT_ATOMS: atom_id res chain seq x y z
N MET A 1 -22.94 -7.54 18.67
CA MET A 1 -22.35 -7.11 19.96
C MET A 1 -20.99 -6.42 19.73
N LYS A 2 -20.85 -5.18 20.23
CA LYS A 2 -19.65 -4.32 20.45
C LYS A 2 -18.59 -4.17 19.34
N LYS A 3 -18.72 -3.11 18.53
CA LYS A 3 -17.62 -2.56 17.70
C LYS A 3 -16.63 -1.79 18.59
N LYS A 4 -15.37 -2.26 18.70
CA LYS A 4 -14.27 -1.56 19.38
C LYS A 4 -13.98 -0.24 18.65
N LYS A 5 -14.18 0.87 19.35
CA LYS A 5 -13.91 2.24 18.88
C LYS A 5 -12.39 2.49 19.02
N PHE A 6 -11.64 2.31 17.93
CA PHE A 6 -10.22 2.66 17.90
C PHE A 6 -10.08 4.18 17.99
N ARG A 7 -9.47 4.66 19.08
CA ARG A 7 -9.15 6.07 19.28
C ARG A 7 -8.18 6.50 18.17
N ARG A 8 -8.61 7.44 17.32
CA ARG A 8 -7.75 8.06 16.31
C ARG A 8 -6.81 8.99 17.08
N LEU A 9 -5.56 8.59 17.26
CA LEU A 9 -4.48 9.51 17.63
C LEU A 9 -4.04 10.22 16.34
N THR A 10 -4.92 11.07 15.81
CA THR A 10 -4.55 12.03 14.80
C THR A 10 -4.24 13.29 15.56
N SER A 11 -2.95 13.65 15.62
CA SER A 11 -2.55 15.04 15.85
C SER A 11 -3.37 15.89 14.88
N ASP A 12 -4.17 16.80 15.41
CA ASP A 12 -4.95 17.74 14.62
C ASP A 12 -3.95 18.65 13.89
N PHE A 13 -3.54 18.23 12.70
CA PHE A 13 -2.98 19.14 11.72
C PHE A 13 -4.14 20.02 11.28
N GLU A 14 -4.30 21.18 11.92
CA GLU A 14 -5.08 22.29 11.36
C GLU A 14 -4.49 22.58 9.97
N VAL A 15 -5.17 22.10 8.93
CA VAL A 15 -4.89 22.49 7.54
C VAL A 15 -5.38 23.92 7.42
N LYS A 16 -4.52 24.87 7.80
CA LYS A 16 -4.84 26.30 7.74
C LYS A 16 -4.36 26.96 6.45
N GLU A 17 -3.72 26.19 5.56
CA GLU A 17 -3.18 26.68 4.30
C GLU A 17 -3.84 26.00 3.11
N LYS A 18 -4.33 26.82 2.18
CA LYS A 18 -4.93 26.45 0.91
C LYS A 18 -4.01 25.46 0.18
N ILE A 19 -4.45 24.22 -0.01
CA ILE A 19 -3.65 23.17 -0.65
C ILE A 19 -3.31 23.62 -2.07
N ILE A 20 -2.04 23.98 -2.25
CA ILE A 20 -1.50 24.46 -3.51
C ILE A 20 -1.37 23.25 -4.44
N LEU A 21 -1.51 23.43 -5.75
CA LEU A 21 -1.29 22.38 -6.77
C LEU A 21 0.02 21.59 -6.55
N ARG A 22 1.03 22.25 -5.96
CA ARG A 22 2.32 21.66 -5.56
C ARG A 22 2.17 20.51 -4.56
N ASP A 23 1.27 20.61 -3.59
CA ASP A 23 1.10 19.62 -2.53
C ASP A 23 0.32 18.40 -3.03
N PHE A 24 -0.62 18.61 -3.97
CA PHE A 24 -1.24 17.54 -4.75
C PHE A 24 -0.19 16.78 -5.58
N LEU A 25 0.66 17.49 -6.34
CA LEU A 25 1.75 16.88 -7.10
C LEU A 25 2.76 16.15 -6.19
N ALA A 26 2.96 16.61 -4.95
CA ALA A 26 3.78 15.94 -3.97
C ALA A 26 3.14 14.62 -3.50
N MET A 27 1.84 14.62 -3.18
CA MET A 27 1.10 13.41 -2.82
C MET A 27 1.08 12.38 -3.95
N GLU A 28 0.84 12.79 -5.19
CA GLU A 28 0.82 11.88 -6.34
C GLU A 28 2.17 11.15 -6.49
N ARG A 29 3.28 11.87 -6.34
CA ARG A 29 4.63 11.28 -6.33
C ARG A 29 4.83 10.27 -5.20
N THR A 30 4.30 10.53 -4.01
CA THR A 30 4.37 9.55 -2.89
C THR A 30 3.53 8.31 -3.15
N THR A 31 2.43 8.46 -3.88
CA THR A 31 1.50 7.37 -4.24
C THR A 31 2.11 6.44 -5.27
N LEU A 32 2.65 7.02 -6.35
CA LEU A 32 3.44 6.31 -7.36
C LEU A 32 4.64 5.58 -6.76
N ALA A 33 5.32 6.19 -5.77
CA ALA A 33 6.40 5.52 -5.05
C ALA A 33 5.91 4.33 -4.22
N ASN A 34 4.71 4.42 -3.62
CA ASN A 34 4.13 3.34 -2.83
C ASN A 34 3.64 2.18 -3.72
N GLU A 35 3.05 2.48 -4.88
CA GLU A 35 2.71 1.50 -5.92
C GLU A 35 3.96 0.81 -6.47
N ARG A 36 5.03 1.55 -6.75
CA ARG A 36 6.33 0.98 -7.14
C ARG A 36 6.85 -0.01 -6.10
N THR A 37 6.73 0.34 -4.83
CA THR A 37 7.18 -0.52 -3.73
C THR A 37 6.35 -1.80 -3.67
N PHE A 38 5.03 -1.69 -3.88
CA PHE A 38 4.14 -2.85 -4.00
C PHE A 38 4.51 -3.77 -5.18
N PHE A 39 4.74 -3.21 -6.37
CA PHE A 39 5.20 -3.99 -7.52
C PHE A 39 6.58 -4.63 -7.29
N SER A 40 7.45 -4.01 -6.50
CA SER A 40 8.72 -4.62 -6.10
C SER A 40 8.52 -5.88 -5.25
N TYR A 41 7.58 -5.87 -4.29
CA TYR A 41 7.22 -7.06 -3.51
C TYR A 41 6.61 -8.18 -4.37
N ILE A 42 5.75 -7.82 -5.33
CA ILE A 42 5.21 -8.81 -6.28
C ILE A 42 6.33 -9.40 -7.12
N ARG A 43 7.21 -8.56 -7.66
CA ARG A 43 8.35 -8.97 -8.48
C ARG A 43 9.23 -9.97 -7.73
N THR A 44 9.62 -9.66 -6.49
CA THR A 44 10.46 -10.57 -5.69
C THR A 44 9.75 -11.87 -5.36
N GLY A 45 8.45 -11.82 -5.02
CA GLY A 45 7.64 -13.03 -4.83
C GLY A 45 7.58 -13.90 -6.08
N LEU A 46 7.31 -13.31 -7.25
CA LEU A 46 7.28 -14.04 -8.52
C LEU A 46 8.63 -14.68 -8.85
N TYR A 47 9.75 -13.99 -8.63
CA TYR A 47 11.07 -14.60 -8.83
C TYR A 47 11.32 -15.80 -7.92
N LEU A 48 10.91 -15.72 -6.65
CA LEU A 48 11.01 -16.84 -5.72
C LEU A 48 10.11 -18.00 -6.14
N THR A 49 8.90 -17.72 -6.63
CA THR A 49 8.00 -18.73 -7.17
C THR A 49 8.60 -19.42 -8.39
N ILE A 50 9.11 -18.67 -9.36
CA ILE A 50 9.76 -19.21 -10.56
C ILE A 50 10.98 -20.06 -10.18
N ALA A 51 11.80 -19.59 -9.24
CA ALA A 51 12.93 -20.36 -8.73
C ALA A 51 12.48 -21.66 -8.03
N GLY A 52 11.40 -21.61 -7.24
CA GLY A 52 10.82 -22.79 -6.60
C GLY A 52 10.27 -23.80 -7.61
N VAL A 53 9.58 -23.34 -8.65
CA VAL A 53 9.12 -24.18 -9.77
C VAL A 53 10.30 -24.81 -10.50
N GLY A 54 11.36 -24.04 -10.80
CA GLY A 54 12.56 -24.57 -11.44
C GLY A 54 13.26 -25.65 -10.61
N ILE A 55 13.31 -25.50 -9.28
CA ILE A 55 13.84 -26.55 -8.39
C ILE A 55 12.95 -27.80 -8.40
N MET A 56 11.63 -27.63 -8.51
CA MET A 56 10.67 -28.74 -8.52
C MET A 56 10.72 -29.56 -9.81
N GLU A 57 11.13 -28.95 -10.93
CA GLU A 57 11.29 -29.60 -12.23
C GLU A 57 12.60 -30.42 -12.34
N LEU A 58 13.56 -30.20 -11.45
CA LEU A 58 14.81 -30.99 -11.41
C LEU A 58 14.60 -32.32 -10.66
N GLU A 59 14.43 -33.40 -11.42
CA GLU A 59 14.21 -34.76 -10.90
C GLU A 59 15.40 -35.31 -10.07
N ASN A 60 16.62 -34.85 -10.34
CA ASN A 60 17.84 -35.31 -9.66
C ASN A 60 18.04 -34.71 -8.25
N LEU A 61 17.17 -33.80 -7.80
CA LEU A 61 17.34 -33.02 -6.57
C LEU A 61 16.22 -33.27 -5.55
N GLU A 62 15.88 -34.53 -5.29
CA GLU A 62 14.82 -34.87 -4.31
C GLU A 62 15.04 -34.25 -2.93
N THR A 63 16.30 -34.17 -2.48
CA THR A 63 16.65 -33.52 -1.20
C THR A 63 16.33 -32.02 -1.18
N LEU A 64 16.31 -31.35 -2.33
CA LEU A 64 15.99 -29.91 -2.43
C LEU A 64 14.49 -29.63 -2.54
N LYS A 65 13.61 -30.64 -2.66
CA LYS A 65 12.15 -30.42 -2.68
C LYS A 65 11.66 -29.64 -1.45
N TRP A 66 12.27 -29.87 -0.27
CA TRP A 66 12.00 -29.08 0.93
C TRP A 66 12.34 -27.59 0.74
N LEU A 67 13.44 -27.27 0.07
CA LEU A 67 13.85 -25.90 -0.20
C LEU A 67 12.83 -25.18 -1.10
N ALA A 68 12.30 -25.85 -2.11
CA ALA A 68 11.23 -25.30 -2.95
C ALA A 68 10.00 -24.93 -2.10
N PHE A 69 9.58 -25.79 -1.16
CA PHE A 69 8.47 -25.49 -0.25
C PHE A 69 8.74 -24.23 0.60
N VAL A 70 9.96 -24.10 1.14
CA VAL A 70 10.36 -22.89 1.88
C VAL A 70 10.30 -21.63 0.99
N LEU A 71 10.77 -21.72 -0.25
CA LEU A 71 10.70 -20.61 -1.22
C LEU A 71 9.25 -20.20 -1.50
N PHE A 72 8.34 -21.17 -1.67
CA PHE A 72 6.92 -20.90 -1.87
C PHE A 72 6.28 -20.20 -0.67
N VAL A 73 6.60 -20.64 0.56
CA VAL A 73 6.09 -20.01 1.79
C VAL A 73 6.58 -18.57 1.91
N ILE A 74 7.87 -18.31 1.65
CA ILE A 74 8.45 -16.97 1.69
C ILE A 74 7.83 -16.08 0.59
N SER A 75 7.66 -16.61 -0.62
CA SER A 75 7.01 -15.91 -1.73
C SER A 75 5.58 -15.49 -1.37
N ALA A 76 4.76 -16.42 -0.89
CA ALA A 76 3.39 -16.16 -0.48
C ALA A 76 3.33 -15.13 0.66
N PHE A 77 4.26 -15.19 1.62
CA PHE A 77 4.38 -14.22 2.70
C PHE A 77 4.70 -12.82 2.17
N LEU A 78 5.68 -12.68 1.27
CA LEU A 78 6.06 -11.38 0.69
C LEU A 78 4.93 -10.74 -0.11
N ILE A 79 4.24 -11.54 -0.94
CA ILE A 79 3.10 -11.06 -1.74
C ILE A 79 1.96 -10.61 -0.82
N SER A 80 1.64 -11.41 0.20
CA SER A 80 0.58 -11.09 1.17
C SER A 80 0.91 -9.84 1.97
N PHE A 81 2.16 -9.72 2.46
CA PHE A 81 2.63 -8.55 3.19
C PHE A 81 2.60 -7.29 2.32
N GLY A 82 3.05 -7.40 1.06
CA GLY A 82 2.98 -6.33 0.07
C GLY A 82 1.55 -5.82 -0.12
N PHE A 83 0.58 -6.74 -0.26
CA PHE A 83 -0.83 -6.40 -0.42
C PHE A 83 -1.41 -5.68 0.81
N ILE A 84 -1.12 -6.16 2.02
CA ILE A 84 -1.58 -5.53 3.26
C ILE A 84 -1.02 -4.09 3.37
N ARG A 85 0.29 -3.91 3.15
CA ARG A 85 0.94 -2.60 3.20
C ARG A 85 0.32 -1.63 2.19
N TYR A 86 0.12 -2.08 0.96
CA TYR A 86 -0.48 -1.26 -0.10
C TYR A 86 -1.86 -0.73 0.31
N ASN A 87 -2.73 -1.62 0.80
CA ASN A 87 -4.08 -1.26 1.24
C ASN A 87 -4.08 -0.26 2.42
N ILE A 88 -3.15 -0.38 3.37
CA ILE A 88 -3.06 0.54 4.53
C ILE A 88 -2.71 1.96 4.06
N VAL A 89 -1.75 2.09 3.13
CA VAL A 89 -1.30 3.40 2.66
C VAL A 89 -2.33 4.03 1.73
N GLN A 90 -2.94 3.26 0.82
CA GLN A 90 -4.01 3.77 -0.03
C GLN A 90 -5.20 4.28 0.79
N LYS A 91 -5.58 3.57 1.87
CA LYS A 91 -6.64 4.04 2.78
C LYS A 91 -6.29 5.32 3.53
N LYS A 92 -5.01 5.59 3.80
CA LYS A 92 -4.60 6.88 4.38
C LYS A 92 -4.78 7.99 3.35
N LEU A 93 -4.36 7.76 2.11
CA LEU A 93 -4.39 8.75 1.05
C LEU A 93 -5.82 9.17 0.66
N ASN A 94 -6.74 8.22 0.47
CA ASN A 94 -8.14 8.55 0.16
C ASN A 94 -8.80 9.44 1.22
N ARG A 95 -8.50 9.23 2.50
CA ARG A 95 -9.05 10.10 3.56
C ARG A 95 -8.52 11.52 3.54
N PHE A 96 -7.33 11.75 2.98
CA PHE A 96 -6.83 13.10 2.78
C PHE A 96 -7.55 13.76 1.60
N TYR A 97 -7.69 13.06 0.47
CA TYR A 97 -8.44 13.55 -0.69
C TYR A 97 -9.86 13.98 -0.34
N ASP A 98 -10.61 13.13 0.37
CA ASP A 98 -11.98 13.46 0.80
C ASP A 98 -12.06 14.73 1.66
N ARG A 99 -11.02 15.03 2.47
CA ARG A 99 -10.99 16.27 3.26
C ARG A 99 -10.70 17.50 2.41
N VAL A 100 -9.76 17.40 1.46
CA VAL A 100 -9.41 18.50 0.55
C VAL A 100 -10.61 18.94 -0.28
N GLU A 101 -11.39 17.98 -0.77
CA GLU A 101 -12.56 18.25 -1.60
C GLU A 101 -13.69 18.92 -0.80
N VAL A 102 -13.95 18.44 0.42
CA VAL A 102 -14.94 19.04 1.34
C VAL A 102 -14.56 20.48 1.74
N GLU A 103 -13.27 20.75 1.95
CA GLU A 103 -12.78 22.08 2.32
C GLU A 103 -12.91 23.09 1.16
N LYS A 104 -12.65 22.67 -0.09
CA LYS A 104 -12.89 23.50 -1.28
C LYS A 104 -14.37 23.83 -1.48
N ILE A 105 -15.27 22.88 -1.22
CA ILE A 105 -16.72 23.10 -1.34
C ILE A 105 -17.17 24.14 -0.30
N ASN A 106 -16.71 24.04 0.94
CA ASN A 106 -17.04 25.00 1.99
C ASN A 106 -16.45 26.41 1.76
N GLU A 107 -15.23 26.52 1.21
CA GLU A 107 -14.67 27.85 0.82
C GLU A 107 -15.47 28.47 -0.33
N THR A 108 -15.96 27.66 -1.28
CA THR A 108 -16.74 28.14 -2.42
C THR A 108 -18.12 28.64 -1.97
N ASP A 109 -18.78 27.91 -1.09
CA ASP A 109 -20.10 28.27 -0.53
C ASP A 109 -20.04 29.59 0.26
N LYS A 110 -18.99 29.77 1.10
CA LYS A 110 -18.76 30.98 1.90
C LYS A 110 -18.39 32.23 1.08
N SER A 111 -18.02 32.08 -0.18
CA SER A 111 -17.73 33.20 -1.08
C SER A 111 -18.95 33.70 -1.87
N MET A 112 -20.06 32.97 -1.79
CA MET A 112 -21.34 33.31 -2.41
C MET A 112 -22.33 33.97 -1.44
N GLU A 113 -22.02 34.01 -0.13
CA GLU A 113 -22.70 34.80 0.92
C GLU A 113 -22.01 36.15 1.15
#